data_AF-A0A355TYP0-F1
#
_entry.id   AF-A0A355TYP0-F1
#
_cell.length_a   1.000
_cell.length_b   1.000
_cell.length_c   1.000
_cell.angle_alpha   90.00
_cell.angle_beta   90.00
_cell.angle_gamma   90.00
#
_symmetry.space_group_name_H-M   'P 1'
#
loop_
_entity.id
_entity.type
_entity.pdbx_description
1 polymer ?
#
loop_
_entity_poly.entity_id
_entity_poly.type
_entity_poly.pdbx_seq_one_letter_code
_entity_poly.pdbx_strand_id
1 'polypeptide(L)'
;FSVCAALLISVLAGCNIHGNTAQPTSASETTAQMTTAAQTRQTDSDTTDNLIAEEESTTPNTALFAEVYDEYTEALISKTPVLISEFTAEAGNFAGSDYTTAILEEKKGELSDIFNEGLARYVMIVGDTGADNEEYEYWHNKLEAIYNAQVEELLSSCSAQNGMELSEDMDY
;
A
#
# COMPACT_ATOMS: atom_id res chain seq x y z
N PHE A 1 -27.72 -52.31 -2.85
CA PHE A 1 -26.83 -52.21 -4.02
C PHE A 1 -26.26 -50.79 -4.06
N SER A 2 -24.99 -50.54 -4.33
CA SER A 2 -23.83 -51.44 -4.30
C SER A 2 -22.61 -50.67 -3.80
N VAL A 3 -21.66 -51.33 -3.15
CA VAL A 3 -20.40 -50.73 -2.72
C VAL A 3 -19.43 -50.73 -3.90
N CYS A 4 -18.58 -49.70 -4.02
CA CYS A 4 -17.25 -49.84 -4.62
C CYS A 4 -16.33 -48.72 -4.11
N ALA A 5 -15.40 -49.06 -3.24
CA ALA A 5 -14.26 -48.21 -2.91
C ALA A 5 -13.08 -48.54 -3.85
N ALA A 6 -12.24 -47.56 -4.16
CA ALA A 6 -11.00 -47.75 -4.90
C ALA A 6 -9.86 -46.99 -4.19
N LEU A 7 -9.17 -47.68 -3.28
CA LEU A 7 -7.90 -47.24 -2.72
C LEU A 7 -6.78 -47.46 -3.74
N LEU A 8 -5.87 -46.49 -3.87
CA LEU A 8 -4.51 -46.73 -4.36
C LEU A 8 -3.51 -46.01 -3.44
N ILE A 9 -2.67 -46.79 -2.77
CA ILE A 9 -1.56 -46.32 -1.92
C ILE A 9 -0.29 -47.03 -2.41
N SER A 10 0.69 -46.28 -2.91
CA SER A 10 2.13 -46.57 -2.83
C SER A 10 2.94 -45.40 -3.42
N VAL A 11 3.93 -44.71 -2.83
CA VAL A 11 4.92 -44.95 -1.73
C VAL A 11 6.34 -45.29 -2.25
N LEU A 12 7.36 -44.57 -1.72
CA LEU A 12 8.82 -44.71 -1.94
C LEU A 12 9.33 -44.32 -3.35
N ALA A 13 10.56 -43.84 -3.58
CA ALA A 13 11.72 -43.41 -2.74
C ALA A 13 12.61 -42.43 -3.58
N GLY A 14 13.61 -41.71 -3.08
CA GLY A 14 14.23 -41.66 -1.74
C GLY A 14 15.38 -40.63 -1.67
N CYS A 15 16.24 -40.73 -0.65
CA CYS A 15 17.29 -39.73 -0.31
C CYS A 15 18.74 -40.19 -0.59
N ASN A 16 19.70 -39.26 -0.45
CA ASN A 16 21.18 -39.39 -0.65
C ASN A 16 21.61 -39.23 -2.13
N ILE A 17 22.83 -38.79 -2.47
CA ILE A 17 24.15 -38.90 -1.80
C ILE A 17 24.91 -37.55 -1.70
N HIS A 18 25.90 -37.50 -0.80
CA HIS A 18 26.81 -36.38 -0.54
C HIS A 18 27.74 -36.01 -1.73
N GLY A 19 28.23 -34.76 -1.76
CA GLY A 19 29.70 -34.59 -1.69
C GLY A 19 30.44 -33.76 -2.76
N ASN A 20 30.91 -32.59 -2.30
CA ASN A 20 32.25 -32.02 -2.57
C ASN A 20 32.50 -31.12 -3.82
N THR A 21 33.53 -30.27 -3.64
CA THR A 21 34.08 -29.16 -4.45
C THR A 21 33.95 -29.17 -5.98
N ALA A 22 33.67 -27.99 -6.54
CA ALA A 22 34.67 -27.21 -7.29
C ALA A 22 34.23 -25.76 -7.60
N GLN A 23 35.04 -24.77 -7.19
CA GLN A 23 35.04 -23.42 -7.75
C GLN A 23 36.09 -23.34 -8.87
N PRO A 24 35.79 -22.66 -9.98
CA PRO A 24 36.82 -21.88 -10.68
C PRO A 24 36.38 -20.42 -10.86
N THR A 25 37.17 -19.51 -10.30
CA THR A 25 37.10 -18.08 -10.63
C THR A 25 37.76 -17.85 -11.97
N SER A 26 37.17 -17.03 -12.85
CA SER A 26 37.96 -16.20 -13.76
C SER A 26 37.12 -15.03 -14.28
N ALA A 27 37.75 -13.87 -14.42
CA ALA A 27 37.15 -12.67 -15.00
C ALA A 27 37.58 -12.49 -16.46
N SER A 28 36.85 -11.67 -17.21
CA SER A 28 37.43 -10.90 -18.31
C SER A 28 36.67 -9.60 -18.48
N GLU A 29 37.34 -8.49 -18.18
CA GLU A 29 36.98 -7.19 -18.75
C GLU A 29 37.30 -7.19 -20.25
N THR A 30 36.69 -6.29 -21.02
CA THR A 30 37.32 -5.62 -22.17
C THR A 30 36.55 -4.34 -22.51
N THR A 31 37.23 -3.21 -22.36
CA THR A 31 36.73 -1.87 -22.67
C THR A 31 36.62 -1.62 -24.17
N ALA A 32 35.57 -0.92 -24.61
CA ALA A 32 35.52 -0.25 -25.90
C ALA A 32 35.00 1.19 -25.73
N GLN A 33 35.92 2.17 -25.76
CA GLN A 33 35.58 3.59 -25.82
C GLN A 33 35.41 4.04 -27.27
N MET A 34 34.48 4.96 -27.54
CA MET A 34 34.57 5.87 -28.68
C MET A 34 33.95 7.23 -28.32
N THR A 35 34.44 8.30 -28.94
CA THR A 35 34.58 9.58 -28.25
C THR A 35 34.12 10.78 -29.09
N THR A 36 33.31 11.65 -28.47
CA THR A 36 33.13 13.10 -28.78
C THR A 36 32.67 13.53 -30.18
N ALA A 37 31.50 14.18 -30.23
CA ALA A 37 31.38 15.59 -30.67
C ALA A 37 30.04 16.18 -30.18
N ALA A 38 30.01 17.49 -29.90
CA ALA A 38 28.82 18.21 -29.43
C ALA A 38 28.50 19.42 -30.32
N GLN A 39 27.22 19.84 -30.38
CA GLN A 39 26.86 21.19 -30.80
C GLN A 39 25.58 21.69 -30.10
N THR A 40 25.53 22.99 -29.81
CA THR A 40 24.63 23.61 -28.81
C THR A 40 23.56 24.52 -29.42
N ARG A 41 22.34 24.50 -28.86
CA ARG A 41 21.34 25.59 -28.69
C ARG A 41 20.10 24.98 -27.98
N GLN A 42 19.58 25.47 -26.85
CA GLN A 42 19.01 26.80 -26.51
C GLN A 42 17.80 27.17 -27.39
N THR A 43 16.62 27.55 -26.88
CA THR A 43 16.07 27.71 -25.50
C THR A 43 14.50 27.83 -25.61
N ASP A 44 13.63 28.02 -24.59
CA ASP A 44 13.66 28.30 -23.13
C ASP A 44 12.31 27.83 -22.47
N SER A 45 12.26 27.66 -21.14
CA SER A 45 11.07 27.38 -20.28
C SER A 45 10.28 26.06 -20.50
N ASP A 46 9.55 25.49 -19.53
CA ASP A 46 9.22 25.97 -18.17
C ASP A 46 9.16 24.83 -17.12
N THR A 47 9.09 25.20 -15.83
CA THR A 47 8.92 24.35 -14.62
C THR A 47 9.69 23.02 -14.60
N THR A 48 10.93 23.07 -14.10
CA THR A 48 11.49 21.94 -13.36
C THR A 48 10.75 21.83 -12.03
N ASP A 49 9.83 20.87 -11.90
CA ASP A 49 9.42 20.42 -10.57
C ASP A 49 10.37 19.32 -10.09
N ASN A 50 10.79 19.44 -8.84
CA ASN A 50 11.97 18.75 -8.33
C ASN A 50 11.57 17.41 -7.70
N LEU A 51 11.32 16.42 -8.56
CA LEU A 51 11.19 15.01 -8.15
C LEU A 51 12.50 14.55 -7.49
N ILE A 52 12.58 14.72 -6.17
CA ILE A 52 13.58 14.08 -5.34
C ILE A 52 13.23 12.60 -5.30
N ALA A 53 13.76 11.84 -6.26
CA ALA A 53 13.97 10.43 -6.06
C ALA A 53 15.05 10.29 -4.97
N GLU A 54 14.61 10.29 -3.71
CA GLU A 54 15.45 9.84 -2.62
C GLU A 54 15.83 8.38 -2.91
N GLU A 55 17.12 8.07 -2.99
CA GLU A 55 17.56 6.66 -2.98
C GLU A 55 17.26 6.12 -1.59
N GLU A 56 16.06 5.59 -1.42
CA GLU A 56 15.60 4.91 -0.20
C GLU A 56 16.57 3.76 0.10
N SER A 57 17.45 3.99 1.06
CA SER A 57 18.54 3.08 1.46
C SER A 57 17.96 1.80 2.03
N THR A 58 17.62 0.86 1.14
CA THR A 58 16.68 -0.23 1.40
C THR A 58 17.25 -1.21 2.42
N THR A 59 16.93 -1.01 3.69
CA THR A 59 17.25 -1.98 4.73
C THR A 59 16.24 -3.14 4.66
N PRO A 60 16.54 -4.31 5.27
CA PRO A 60 15.57 -5.40 5.39
C PRO A 60 14.29 -4.98 6.12
N ASN A 61 14.34 -3.95 6.98
CA ASN A 61 13.18 -3.43 7.70
C ASN A 61 12.34 -2.54 6.78
N THR A 62 12.99 -1.66 6.02
CA THR A 62 12.36 -0.73 5.06
C THR A 62 11.46 -1.48 4.07
N ALA A 63 11.91 -2.65 3.60
CA ALA A 63 11.13 -3.52 2.72
C ALA A 63 9.86 -4.09 3.38
N LEU A 64 9.88 -4.39 4.68
CA LEU A 64 8.71 -4.88 5.43
C LEU A 64 7.70 -3.77 5.68
N PHE A 65 8.17 -2.56 5.98
CA PHE A 65 7.29 -1.39 6.08
C PHE A 65 6.66 -1.06 4.72
N ALA A 66 7.42 -1.13 3.62
CA ALA A 66 6.91 -0.93 2.27
C ALA A 66 5.83 -1.96 1.88
N GLU A 67 6.03 -3.25 2.20
CA GLU A 67 5.05 -4.32 1.97
C GLU A 67 3.71 -4.04 2.68
N VAL A 68 3.76 -3.59 3.95
CA VAL A 68 2.57 -3.18 4.71
C VAL A 68 1.97 -1.88 4.17
N TYR A 69 2.80 -0.89 3.79
CA TYR A 69 2.30 0.35 3.20
C TYR A 69 1.51 0.09 1.92
N ASP A 70 2.02 -0.75 1.01
CA ASP A 70 1.35 -1.11 -0.24
C ASP A 70 0.05 -1.90 0.04
N GLU A 71 0.07 -2.90 0.93
CA GLU A 71 -1.11 -3.70 1.32
C GLU A 71 -2.26 -2.82 1.83
N TYR A 72 -1.98 -1.93 2.78
CA TYR A 72 -3.02 -1.10 3.39
C TYR A 72 -3.40 0.12 2.53
N THR A 73 -2.51 0.58 1.64
CA THR A 73 -2.83 1.55 0.59
C THR A 73 -3.82 0.97 -0.44
N GLU A 74 -3.59 -0.25 -0.93
CA GLU A 74 -4.54 -0.92 -1.83
C GLU A 74 -5.89 -1.18 -1.13
N ALA A 75 -5.87 -1.60 0.13
CA ALA A 75 -7.08 -1.85 0.92
C ALA A 75 -7.93 -0.59 1.11
N LEU A 76 -7.32 0.54 1.52
CA LEU A 76 -8.00 1.83 1.68
C LEU A 76 -8.60 2.29 0.34
N ILE A 77 -7.78 2.40 -0.72
CA ILE A 77 -8.22 2.87 -2.04
C ILE A 77 -9.33 1.98 -2.63
N SER A 78 -9.28 0.67 -2.39
CA SER A 78 -10.30 -0.27 -2.88
C SER A 78 -11.62 -0.21 -2.09
N LYS A 79 -11.59 0.14 -0.80
CA LYS A 79 -12.79 0.19 0.06
C LYS A 79 -13.55 1.51 -0.04
N THR A 80 -12.87 2.65 -0.25
CA THR A 80 -13.52 3.97 -0.45
C THR A 80 -14.68 3.99 -1.46
N PRO A 81 -14.53 3.52 -2.72
CA PRO A 81 -15.63 3.53 -3.70
C PRO A 81 -16.77 2.56 -3.34
N VAL A 82 -16.48 1.51 -2.56
CA VAL A 82 -17.50 0.59 -2.05
C VAL A 82 -18.31 1.29 -0.95
N LEU A 83 -17.64 1.94 0.00
CA LEU A 83 -18.27 2.72 1.08
C LEU A 83 -19.15 3.87 0.56
N ILE A 84 -18.69 4.60 -0.47
CA ILE A 84 -19.50 5.64 -1.14
C ILE A 84 -20.78 5.02 -1.71
N SER A 85 -20.70 3.84 -2.35
CA SER A 85 -21.86 3.14 -2.91
C SER A 85 -22.81 2.58 -1.84
N GLU A 86 -22.27 2.05 -0.75
CA GLU A 86 -23.01 1.58 0.43
C GLU A 86 -23.77 2.74 1.08
N PHE A 87 -23.06 3.84 1.38
CA PHE A 87 -23.65 5.10 1.86
C PHE A 87 -24.75 5.61 0.92
N THR A 88 -24.53 5.64 -0.40
CA THR A 88 -25.55 6.09 -1.38
C THR A 88 -26.86 5.29 -1.25
N ALA A 89 -26.74 3.96 -1.10
CA ALA A 89 -27.88 3.06 -1.02
C ALA A 89 -28.63 3.16 0.33
N GLU A 90 -27.90 3.38 1.42
CA GLU A 90 -28.48 3.53 2.77
C GLU A 90 -29.09 4.93 2.98
N ALA A 91 -28.37 5.99 2.63
CA ALA A 91 -28.75 7.38 2.84
C ALA A 91 -29.90 7.88 1.94
N GLY A 92 -30.17 7.22 0.80
CA GLY A 92 -31.13 7.68 -0.22
C GLY A 92 -32.59 7.85 0.24
N ASN A 93 -32.95 7.40 1.44
CA ASN A 93 -34.27 7.63 2.06
C ASN A 93 -34.24 8.66 3.23
N PHE A 94 -33.05 9.14 3.61
CA PHE A 94 -32.81 9.92 4.83
C PHE A 94 -32.09 11.26 4.61
N ALA A 95 -31.73 11.59 3.36
CA ALA A 95 -30.98 12.79 2.98
C ALA A 95 -31.43 14.07 3.71
N GLY A 96 -30.47 14.78 4.31
CA GLY A 96 -30.72 15.98 5.11
C GLY A 96 -31.21 15.72 6.54
N SER A 97 -31.05 14.50 7.08
CA SER A 97 -31.31 14.18 8.49
C SER A 97 -30.11 13.53 9.18
N ASP A 98 -30.07 13.61 10.52
CA ASP A 98 -29.01 13.11 11.41
C ASP A 98 -28.59 11.64 11.14
N TYR A 99 -29.52 10.81 10.65
CA TYR A 99 -29.24 9.43 10.24
C TYR A 99 -28.19 9.36 9.12
N THR A 100 -28.17 10.34 8.23
CA THR A 100 -27.17 10.47 7.15
C THR A 100 -25.77 10.65 7.73
N THR A 101 -25.61 11.53 8.71
CA THR A 101 -24.34 11.74 9.43
C THR A 101 -23.91 10.47 10.16
N ALA A 102 -24.84 9.76 10.81
CA ALA A 102 -24.54 8.51 11.50
C ALA A 102 -24.00 7.41 10.55
N ILE A 103 -24.60 7.27 9.36
CA ILE A 103 -24.10 6.32 8.34
C ILE A 103 -22.72 6.76 7.82
N LEU A 104 -22.48 8.06 7.64
CA LEU A 104 -21.19 8.58 7.18
C LEU A 104 -20.06 8.32 8.19
N GLU A 105 -20.31 8.52 9.48
CA GLU A 105 -19.34 8.20 10.54
C GLU A 105 -19.11 6.69 10.69
N GLU A 106 -20.13 5.84 10.47
CA GLU A 106 -19.94 4.39 10.37
C GLU A 106 -18.97 4.03 9.24
N LYS A 107 -19.13 4.63 8.05
CA LYS A 107 -18.28 4.36 6.89
C LYS A 107 -16.86 4.92 7.05
N LYS A 108 -16.69 6.07 7.75
CA LYS A 108 -15.36 6.55 8.19
C LYS A 108 -14.70 5.57 9.17
N GLY A 109 -15.49 4.94 10.06
CA GLY A 109 -15.04 3.87 10.94
C GLY A 109 -14.42 2.70 10.17
N GLU A 110 -15.05 2.24 9.08
CA GLU A 110 -14.51 1.15 8.25
C GLU A 110 -13.15 1.50 7.58
N LEU A 111 -12.90 2.77 7.22
CA LEU A 111 -11.56 3.20 6.78
C LEU A 111 -10.56 3.27 7.94
N SER A 112 -11.01 3.71 9.12
CA SER A 112 -10.17 3.82 10.32
C SER A 112 -9.72 2.45 10.81
N ASP A 113 -10.58 1.44 10.79
CA ASP A 113 -10.22 0.05 11.15
C ASP A 113 -9.10 -0.51 10.24
N ILE A 114 -9.14 -0.22 8.93
CA ILE A 114 -8.08 -0.59 7.98
C ILE A 114 -6.77 0.13 8.34
N PHE A 115 -6.81 1.45 8.56
CA PHE A 115 -5.65 2.24 8.94
C PHE A 115 -5.01 1.74 10.26
N ASN A 116 -5.84 1.48 11.28
CA ASN A 116 -5.40 1.04 12.60
C ASN A 116 -4.75 -0.36 12.58
N GLU A 117 -5.24 -1.30 11.75
CA GLU A 117 -4.57 -2.59 11.55
C GLU A 117 -3.21 -2.40 10.85
N GLY A 118 -3.11 -1.55 9.83
CA GLY A 118 -1.82 -1.19 9.19
C GLY A 118 -0.81 -0.62 10.19
N LEU A 119 -1.25 0.27 11.10
CA LEU A 119 -0.41 0.76 12.20
C LEU A 119 -0.01 -0.35 13.19
N ALA A 120 -0.91 -1.29 13.50
CA ALA A 120 -0.58 -2.44 14.35
C ALA A 120 0.50 -3.32 13.71
N ARG A 121 0.46 -3.50 12.37
CA ARG A 121 1.48 -4.22 11.59
C ARG A 121 2.83 -3.50 11.63
N TYR A 122 2.87 -2.17 11.52
CA TYR A 122 4.09 -1.38 11.72
C TYR A 122 4.68 -1.55 13.13
N VAL A 123 3.85 -1.55 14.18
CA VAL A 123 4.31 -1.77 15.57
C VAL A 123 4.89 -3.17 15.75
N MET A 124 4.35 -4.20 15.07
CA MET A 124 4.95 -5.54 15.05
C MET A 124 6.34 -5.54 14.39
N ILE A 125 6.52 -4.83 13.25
CA ILE A 125 7.82 -4.73 12.58
C ILE A 125 8.88 -4.11 13.51
N VAL A 126 8.57 -3.01 14.20
CA VAL A 126 9.47 -2.39 15.20
C VAL A 126 9.82 -3.39 16.31
N GLY A 127 8.83 -4.13 16.83
CA GLY A 127 9.02 -5.11 17.91
C GLY A 127 9.88 -6.32 17.53
N ASP A 128 9.69 -6.86 16.32
CA ASP A 128 10.37 -8.08 15.85
C ASP A 128 11.75 -7.81 15.24
N THR A 129 11.94 -6.66 14.59
CA THR A 129 13.21 -6.31 13.90
C THR A 129 14.14 -5.43 14.72
N GLY A 130 13.60 -4.65 15.66
CA GLY A 130 14.35 -3.57 16.31
C GLY A 130 14.63 -2.38 15.39
N ALA A 131 13.79 -2.15 14.38
CA ALA A 131 13.77 -0.91 13.59
C ALA A 131 13.70 0.32 14.49
N ASP A 132 14.29 1.43 14.03
CA ASP A 132 14.25 2.68 14.77
C ASP A 132 12.93 3.43 14.60
N ASN A 133 12.78 4.49 15.40
CA ASN A 133 11.57 5.29 15.46
C ASN A 133 11.45 6.26 14.27
N GLU A 134 12.56 6.60 13.59
CA GLU A 134 12.56 7.50 12.44
C GLU A 134 12.01 6.78 11.20
N GLU A 135 12.37 5.50 11.02
CA GLU A 135 11.79 4.62 10.00
C GLU A 135 10.28 4.38 10.25
N TYR A 136 9.88 4.11 11.51
CA TYR A 136 8.46 3.98 11.86
C TYR A 136 7.66 5.26 11.58
N GLU A 137 8.13 6.43 12.00
CA GLU A 137 7.42 7.71 11.79
C GLU A 137 7.28 8.04 10.29
N TYR A 138 8.30 7.77 9.47
CA TYR A 138 8.25 7.95 8.03
C TYR A 138 7.12 7.14 7.37
N TRP A 139 7.01 5.85 7.70
CA TRP A 139 5.98 4.96 7.13
C TRP A 139 4.59 5.16 7.74
N HIS A 140 4.51 5.58 9.01
CA HIS A 140 3.28 6.03 9.66
C HIS A 140 2.68 7.23 8.90
N ASN A 141 3.46 8.30 8.74
CA ASN A 141 3.01 9.54 8.08
C ASN A 141 2.62 9.30 6.60
N LYS A 142 3.31 8.40 5.90
CA LYS A 142 2.92 7.96 4.55
C LYS A 142 1.52 7.33 4.54
N LEU A 143 1.24 6.38 5.43
CA LEU A 143 -0.05 5.67 5.46
C LEU A 143 -1.19 6.57 5.97
N GLU A 144 -0.90 7.44 6.94
CA GLU A 144 -1.84 8.46 7.44
C GLU A 144 -2.29 9.42 6.32
N ALA A 145 -1.36 9.87 5.47
CA ALA A 145 -1.68 10.71 4.32
C ALA A 145 -2.62 10.02 3.31
N ILE A 146 -2.47 8.71 3.09
CA ILE A 146 -3.39 7.92 2.25
C ILE A 146 -4.76 7.79 2.92
N TYR A 147 -4.81 7.46 4.21
CA TYR A 147 -6.06 7.36 4.98
C TYR A 147 -6.84 8.68 4.96
N ASN A 148 -6.19 9.80 5.24
CA ASN A 148 -6.82 11.13 5.24
C ASN A 148 -7.36 11.51 3.85
N ALA A 149 -6.62 11.23 2.77
CA ALA A 149 -7.10 11.45 1.41
C ALA A 149 -8.31 10.56 1.03
N GLN A 150 -8.40 9.34 1.57
CA GLN A 150 -9.57 8.48 1.38
C GLN A 150 -10.79 8.94 2.20
N VAL A 151 -10.57 9.49 3.40
CA VAL A 151 -11.63 10.11 4.21
C VAL A 151 -12.15 11.39 3.54
N GLU A 152 -11.27 12.23 2.98
CA GLU A 152 -11.66 13.44 2.22
C GLU A 152 -12.50 13.08 0.99
N GLU A 153 -12.08 12.08 0.19
CA GLU A 153 -12.85 11.60 -0.97
C GLU A 153 -14.22 11.04 -0.54
N LEU A 154 -14.29 10.23 0.53
CA LEU A 154 -15.54 9.73 1.10
C LEU A 154 -16.47 10.90 1.49
N LEU A 155 -15.97 11.88 2.26
CA LEU A 155 -16.75 13.05 2.69
C LEU A 155 -17.23 13.89 1.49
N SER A 156 -16.34 14.16 0.52
CA SER A 156 -16.61 14.95 -0.67
C SER A 156 -17.67 14.30 -1.58
N SER A 157 -17.48 13.03 -1.95
CA SER A 157 -18.44 12.29 -2.78
C SER A 157 -19.79 12.09 -2.09
N CYS A 158 -19.81 11.74 -0.80
CA CYS A 158 -21.06 11.51 -0.07
C CYS A 158 -21.88 12.80 0.15
N SER A 159 -21.23 13.92 0.46
CA SER A 159 -21.88 15.22 0.65
C SER A 159 -22.46 15.77 -0.64
N ALA A 160 -21.69 15.75 -1.74
CA ALA A 160 -22.12 16.20 -3.07
C ALA A 160 -23.35 15.44 -3.60
N GLN A 161 -23.48 14.15 -3.28
CA GLN A 161 -24.64 13.33 -3.67
C GLN A 161 -25.91 13.64 -2.88
N ASN A 162 -25.80 13.96 -1.59
CA ASN A 162 -26.94 14.04 -0.67
C ASN A 162 -27.32 15.47 -0.27
N GLY A 163 -26.61 16.49 -0.79
CA GLY A 163 -26.85 17.88 -0.47
C GLY A 163 -26.52 18.23 0.99
N MET A 164 -25.60 17.47 1.61
CA MET A 164 -25.05 17.84 2.91
C MET A 164 -24.08 19.00 2.70
N GLU A 165 -24.30 20.11 3.42
CA GLU A 165 -23.33 21.19 3.50
C GLU A 165 -22.21 20.71 4.43
N LEU A 166 -20.99 20.52 3.89
CA LEU A 166 -19.82 20.23 4.71
C LEU A 166 -19.56 21.44 5.60
N SER A 167 -19.79 21.29 6.89
CA SER A 167 -19.45 22.32 7.88
C SER A 167 -17.94 22.51 7.91
N GLU A 168 -17.48 23.74 7.66
CA GLU A 168 -16.04 24.11 7.65
C GLU A 168 -15.33 23.81 8.99
N ASP A 169 -16.08 23.60 10.07
CA ASP A 169 -15.61 23.25 11.42
C ASP A 169 -15.45 21.73 11.68
N MET A 170 -15.47 20.86 10.67
CA MET A 170 -15.17 19.43 10.85
C MET A 170 -13.64 19.22 10.92
N ASP A 171 -13.08 19.25 12.14
CA ASP A 171 -11.70 18.83 12.40
C ASP A 171 -11.47 17.41 11.86
N TYR A 172 -10.38 17.24 11.10
CA TYR A 172 -9.87 15.97 10.57
C TYR A 172 -8.85 15.35 11.53
#